data_AF-A0A524IR04-F1
#
_entry.id   AF-A0A524IR04-F1
#
_cell.length_a   1.000
_cell.length_b   1.000
_cell.length_c   1.000
_cell.angle_alpha   90.00
_cell.angle_beta   90.00
_cell.angle_gamma   90.00
#
_symmetry.space_group_name_H-M   'P 1'
#
loop_
_entity.id
_entity.type
_entity.pdbx_description
1 polymer ?
#
loop_
_entity_poly.entity_id
_entity_poly.type
_entity_poly.pdbx_seq_one_letter_code
_entity_poly.pdbx_strand_id
1 'polypeptide(L)'
;GVHAVKIEGRMKSVYYTAVVARAYRKALDALDGREPPGLEDYKNELHNISHREYSTGFYFDSREIETPTRESYLQEYRLLGTVLGVTAEGLAEIDVRNSFSKNRSIQYIGPHVPFIDDSGFVIFNEKMEETDKALHGKRHFLKTDKPLKTGFIIRGRLN
;
A
#
# COMPACT_ATOMS: atom_id res chain seq x y z
N GLY A 1 -32.37 3.79 8.13
CA GLY A 1 -31.23 3.63 7.22
C GLY A 1 -29.92 3.65 7.98
N VAL A 2 -28.79 3.47 7.29
CA VAL A 2 -27.43 3.64 7.82
C VAL A 2 -27.04 5.12 7.74
N HIS A 3 -26.55 5.71 8.84
CA HIS A 3 -26.17 7.13 8.90
C HIS A 3 -24.66 7.36 9.05
N ALA A 4 -23.90 6.31 9.40
CA ALA A 4 -22.46 6.39 9.58
C ALA A 4 -21.80 5.02 9.35
N VAL A 5 -20.54 5.04 8.94
CA VAL A 5 -19.66 3.87 8.84
C VAL A 5 -18.44 4.12 9.72
N LYS A 6 -17.96 3.07 10.38
CA LYS A 6 -16.76 3.11 11.21
C LYS A 6 -15.79 2.05 10.72
N ILE A 7 -14.51 2.42 10.66
CA ILE A 7 -13.40 1.51 10.38
C ILE A 7 -12.64 1.31 11.69
N GLU A 8 -12.56 0.07 12.16
CA GLU A 8 -11.78 -0.29 13.36
C GLU A 8 -10.74 -1.35 12.99
N GLY A 9 -9.54 -1.20 13.54
CA GLY A 9 -8.44 -2.13 13.29
C GLY A 9 -7.46 -2.14 14.45
N ARG A 10 -6.75 -3.26 14.62
CA ARG A 10 -5.70 -3.42 15.62
C ARG A 10 -4.32 -3.01 15.10
N MET A 11 -4.15 -2.95 13.78
CA MET A 11 -2.92 -2.55 13.13
C MET A 11 -2.83 -1.03 12.98
N LYS A 12 -1.63 -0.49 13.27
CA LYS A 12 -1.36 0.95 13.30
C LYS A 12 -0.35 1.41 12.25
N SER A 13 0.02 0.55 11.29
CA SER A 13 1.00 0.94 10.27
C SER A 13 0.38 1.93 9.28
N VAL A 14 1.23 2.82 8.75
CA VAL A 14 0.83 3.78 7.69
C VAL A 14 0.31 3.04 6.46
N TYR A 15 0.94 1.91 6.10
CA TYR A 15 0.55 1.09 4.96
C TYR A 15 -0.86 0.50 5.13
N TYR A 16 -1.15 -0.09 6.29
CA TYR A 16 -2.47 -0.62 6.59
C TYR A 16 -3.52 0.48 6.53
N THR A 17 -3.26 1.60 7.21
CA THR A 17 -4.20 2.72 7.27
C THR A 17 -4.50 3.29 5.89
N ALA A 18 -3.47 3.45 5.04
CA ALA A 18 -3.64 3.96 3.69
C ALA A 18 -4.47 3.02 2.80
N VAL A 19 -4.20 1.72 2.84
CA VAL A 19 -4.91 0.70 2.04
C VAL A 19 -6.37 0.58 2.47
N VAL A 20 -6.64 0.50 3.78
CA VAL A 20 -8.01 0.40 4.28
C VAL A 20 -8.78 1.69 3.98
N ALA A 21 -8.23 2.86 4.31
CA ALA A 21 -8.93 4.13 4.12
C ALA A 21 -9.27 4.39 2.64
N ARG A 22 -8.34 4.11 1.71
CA ARG A 22 -8.61 4.31 0.28
C ARG A 22 -9.65 3.32 -0.26
N ALA A 23 -9.61 2.05 0.14
CA ALA A 23 -10.58 1.05 -0.31
C ALA A 23 -12.01 1.46 0.07
N TYR A 24 -12.23 1.81 1.33
CA TYR A 24 -13.54 2.27 1.80
C TYR A 24 -13.93 3.62 1.21
N ARG A 25 -12.99 4.55 1.02
CA ARG A 25 -13.29 5.82 0.33
C ARG A 25 -13.82 5.57 -1.08
N LYS A 26 -13.20 4.66 -1.84
CA LYS A 26 -13.62 4.31 -3.19
C LYS A 26 -14.98 3.61 -3.22
N ALA A 27 -15.26 2.73 -2.27
CA ALA A 27 -16.59 2.14 -2.12
C ALA A 27 -17.67 3.18 -1.80
N LEU A 28 -17.39 4.12 -0.91
CA LEU A 28 -18.32 5.21 -0.58
C LEU A 28 -18.55 6.15 -1.77
N ASP A 29 -17.49 6.50 -2.51
CA ASP A 29 -17.61 7.30 -3.73
C ASP A 29 -18.52 6.60 -4.76
N ALA A 30 -18.38 5.28 -4.94
CA ALA A 30 -19.24 4.51 -5.84
C ALA A 30 -20.72 4.50 -5.40
N LEU A 31 -20.99 4.39 -4.10
CA LEU A 31 -22.35 4.48 -3.55
C LEU A 31 -23.00 5.85 -3.76
N ASP A 32 -22.19 6.92 -3.81
CA ASP A 32 -22.64 8.27 -4.16
C ASP A 32 -22.81 8.47 -5.69
N GLY A 33 -22.70 7.42 -6.49
CA GLY A 33 -22.78 7.48 -7.96
C GLY A 33 -21.50 7.97 -8.64
N ARG A 34 -20.40 8.13 -7.89
CA ARG A 34 -19.07 8.45 -8.41
C ARG A 34 -18.30 7.15 -8.58
N GLU A 35 -18.57 6.38 -9.64
CA GLU A 35 -17.86 5.11 -9.89
C GLU A 35 -16.36 5.37 -10.13
N PRO A 36 -15.47 5.06 -9.17
CA PRO A 36 -14.06 5.26 -9.40
C PRO A 36 -13.51 4.14 -10.30
N PRO A 37 -12.62 4.46 -11.25
CA PRO A 37 -11.96 3.42 -12.02
C PRO A 37 -11.17 2.49 -11.10
N GLY A 38 -11.23 1.19 -11.36
CA GLY A 38 -10.50 0.18 -10.60
C GLY A 38 -11.03 -0.07 -9.19
N LEU A 39 -12.34 0.11 -8.93
CA LEU A 39 -12.94 -0.17 -7.62
C LEU A 39 -12.58 -1.58 -7.09
N GLU A 40 -12.61 -2.59 -7.95
CA GLU A 40 -12.27 -3.96 -7.54
C GLU A 40 -10.78 -4.08 -7.18
N ASP A 41 -9.87 -3.35 -7.84
CA ASP A 41 -8.45 -3.34 -7.48
C ASP A 41 -8.26 -2.79 -6.06
N TYR A 42 -8.95 -1.69 -5.72
CA TYR A 42 -8.90 -1.14 -4.36
C TYR A 42 -9.46 -2.09 -3.30
N LYS A 43 -10.46 -2.89 -3.65
CA LYS A 43 -11.00 -3.92 -2.75
C LYS A 43 -10.02 -5.07 -2.61
N ASN A 44 -9.44 -5.56 -3.70
CA ASN A 44 -8.43 -6.63 -3.70
C ASN A 44 -7.19 -6.27 -2.88
N GLU A 45 -6.83 -4.98 -2.85
CA GLU A 45 -5.73 -4.48 -2.03
C GLU A 45 -5.87 -4.75 -0.53
N LEU A 46 -7.10 -4.94 -0.02
CA LEU A 46 -7.33 -5.33 1.37
C LEU A 46 -6.69 -6.70 1.69
N HIS A 47 -6.59 -7.59 0.70
CA HIS A 47 -5.94 -8.89 0.88
C HIS A 47 -4.40 -8.81 0.89
N ASN A 48 -3.82 -7.67 0.50
CA ASN A 48 -2.37 -7.50 0.39
C ASN A 48 -1.70 -6.98 1.68
N ILE A 49 -2.50 -6.46 2.60
CA ILE A 49 -2.08 -6.03 3.95
C ILE A 49 -2.26 -7.16 4.95
N SER A 50 -1.62 -7.06 6.11
CA SER A 50 -1.83 -8.06 7.16
C SER A 50 -3.30 -8.06 7.59
N HIS A 51 -3.96 -9.20 7.45
CA HIS A 51 -5.38 -9.39 7.74
C HIS A 51 -5.65 -10.83 8.17
N ARG A 52 -6.85 -11.06 8.71
CA ARG A 52 -7.43 -12.39 8.86
C ARG A 52 -8.49 -12.58 7.78
N GLU A 53 -8.92 -13.82 7.58
CA GLU A 53 -10.04 -14.15 6.70
C GLU A 53 -11.21 -13.17 6.89
N TYR A 54 -11.62 -12.54 5.80
CA TYR A 54 -12.76 -11.63 5.80
C TYR A 54 -14.07 -12.41 5.89
N SER A 55 -15.04 -11.87 6.60
CA SER A 55 -16.41 -12.39 6.69
C SER A 55 -17.38 -11.22 6.64
N THR A 56 -18.62 -11.49 6.28
CA THR A 56 -19.70 -10.51 6.35
C THR A 56 -20.17 -10.26 7.79
N GLY A 57 -19.61 -11.00 8.76
CA GLY A 57 -19.92 -10.88 10.17
C GLY A 57 -21.36 -11.29 10.45
N PHE A 58 -22.10 -10.41 11.12
CA PHE A 58 -23.52 -10.63 11.46
C PHE A 58 -24.48 -10.03 10.43
N TYR A 59 -23.97 -9.44 9.33
CA TYR A 59 -24.79 -8.60 8.48
C TYR A 59 -25.78 -9.38 7.62
N PHE A 60 -25.39 -10.56 7.09
CA PHE A 60 -26.25 -11.39 6.24
C PHE A 60 -26.65 -12.71 6.91
N ASP A 61 -25.69 -13.50 7.40
CA ASP A 61 -25.95 -14.80 8.05
C ASP A 61 -25.01 -15.00 9.25
N SER A 62 -25.60 -15.22 10.43
CA SER A 62 -24.86 -15.46 11.67
C SER A 62 -24.13 -16.80 11.72
N ARG A 63 -24.27 -17.67 10.72
CA ARG A 63 -23.51 -18.94 10.65
C ARG A 63 -22.07 -18.74 10.18
N GLU A 64 -21.75 -17.65 9.48
CA GLU A 64 -20.37 -17.38 9.00
C GLU A 64 -19.37 -17.15 10.13
N ILE A 65 -19.84 -16.69 11.28
CA ILE A 65 -19.05 -16.38 12.48
C ILE A 65 -18.89 -17.59 13.42
N GLU A 66 -19.59 -18.69 13.16
CA GLU A 66 -19.43 -19.93 13.94
C GLU A 66 -18.13 -20.66 13.60
N THR A 67 -17.49 -20.31 12.48
CA THR A 67 -16.20 -20.87 12.07
C THR A 67 -15.05 -19.96 12.49
N PRO A 68 -14.16 -20.38 13.40
CA PRO A 68 -12.98 -19.61 13.76
C PRO A 68 -12.05 -19.44 12.55
N THR A 69 -11.40 -18.28 12.46
CA THR A 69 -10.39 -18.02 11.43
C THR A 69 -9.27 -19.06 11.52
N ARG A 70 -8.96 -19.74 10.40
CA ARG A 70 -8.01 -20.86 10.38
C ARG A 70 -6.56 -20.40 10.44
N GLU A 71 -6.27 -19.26 9.83
CA GLU A 71 -4.94 -18.69 9.77
C GLU A 71 -4.77 -17.50 10.71
N SER A 72 -3.54 -17.29 11.19
CA SER A 72 -3.25 -16.22 12.15
C SER A 72 -3.33 -14.85 11.49
N TYR A 73 -2.49 -14.61 10.48
CA TYR A 73 -2.45 -13.42 9.66
C TYR A 73 -1.88 -13.75 8.27
N LEU A 74 -2.60 -13.34 7.24
CA LEU A 74 -2.20 -13.38 5.84
C LEU A 74 -1.59 -12.02 5.46
N GLN A 75 -0.47 -12.02 4.74
CA GLN A 75 0.16 -10.79 4.24
C GLN A 75 1.00 -11.10 3.01
N GLU A 76 0.70 -10.46 1.89
CA GLU A 76 1.48 -10.62 0.65
C GLU A 76 2.56 -9.56 0.49
N TYR A 77 2.36 -8.35 1.02
CA TYR A 77 3.28 -7.23 0.82
C TYR A 77 3.68 -6.58 2.13
N ARG A 78 4.91 -6.06 2.17
CA ARG A 78 5.41 -5.22 3.26
C ARG A 78 5.72 -3.81 2.79
N LEU A 79 5.55 -2.85 3.70
CA LEU A 79 6.00 -1.47 3.50
C LEU A 79 7.52 -1.43 3.35
N LEU A 80 8.02 -0.84 2.28
CA LEU A 80 9.44 -0.54 2.07
C LEU A 80 9.76 0.90 2.44
N GLY A 81 8.85 1.83 2.17
CA GLY A 81 9.05 3.24 2.48
C GLY A 81 7.96 4.14 1.94
N THR A 82 8.17 5.45 2.02
CA THR A 82 7.26 6.48 1.46
C THR A 82 8.03 7.53 0.70
N VAL A 83 7.46 8.02 -0.40
CA VAL A 83 8.00 9.15 -1.17
C VAL A 83 7.79 10.44 -0.38
N LEU A 84 8.86 11.10 0.02
CA LEU A 84 8.85 12.39 0.71
C LEU A 84 8.68 13.57 -0.26
N GLY A 85 9.21 13.44 -1.47
CA GLY A 85 9.20 14.49 -2.48
C GLY A 85 9.79 13.98 -3.78
N VAL A 86 9.60 14.74 -4.86
CA VAL A 86 10.28 14.51 -6.13
C VAL A 86 11.04 15.80 -6.45
N THR A 87 12.35 15.68 -6.71
CA THR A 87 13.20 16.83 -7.04
C THR A 87 12.91 17.36 -8.44
N ALA A 88 13.46 18.52 -8.79
CA ALA A 88 13.32 19.11 -10.12
C ALA A 88 13.89 18.20 -11.23
N GLU A 89 14.87 17.37 -10.89
CA GLU A 89 15.52 16.41 -11.79
C GLU A 89 14.76 15.07 -11.89
N GLY A 90 13.59 14.96 -11.22
CA GLY A 90 12.74 13.77 -11.26
C GLY A 90 13.16 12.66 -10.30
N LEU A 91 13.98 12.96 -9.28
CA LEU A 91 14.39 11.97 -8.28
C LEU A 91 13.41 11.94 -7.11
N ALA A 92 12.87 10.77 -6.81
CA ALA A 92 11.99 10.59 -5.66
C ALA A 92 12.81 10.37 -4.39
N GLU A 93 12.71 11.28 -3.44
CA GLU A 93 13.29 11.12 -2.10
C GLU A 93 12.44 10.14 -1.28
N ILE A 94 13.07 9.15 -0.66
CA ILE A 94 12.37 8.06 0.04
C ILE A 94 12.73 8.01 1.53
N ASP A 95 11.69 7.94 2.37
CA ASP A 95 11.82 7.50 3.77
C ASP A 95 11.78 5.96 3.83
N VAL A 96 12.96 5.35 3.95
CA VAL A 96 13.12 3.89 3.89
C VAL A 96 12.78 3.25 5.25
N ARG A 97 11.68 2.51 5.28
CA ARG A 97 11.16 1.79 6.47
C ARG A 97 11.63 0.34 6.55
N ASN A 98 11.84 -0.30 5.41
CA ASN A 98 12.46 -1.62 5.35
C ASN A 98 13.43 -1.65 4.17
N SER A 99 14.63 -2.17 4.38
CA SER A 99 15.64 -2.24 3.31
C SER A 99 15.14 -3.05 2.11
N PHE A 100 15.53 -2.64 0.91
CA PHE A 100 15.22 -3.33 -0.34
C PHE A 100 16.37 -3.15 -1.34
N SER A 101 16.34 -3.92 -2.43
CA SER A 101 17.39 -3.96 -3.44
C SER A 101 16.83 -3.77 -4.84
N LYS A 102 17.62 -3.21 -5.76
CA LYS A 102 17.27 -3.05 -7.17
C LYS A 102 17.00 -4.37 -7.90
N ASN A 103 17.44 -5.50 -7.34
CA ASN A 103 17.24 -6.83 -7.90
C ASN A 103 15.84 -7.41 -7.63
N ARG A 104 14.93 -6.64 -7.01
CA ARG A 104 13.56 -7.06 -6.74
C ARG A 104 12.59 -5.98 -7.20
N SER A 105 11.48 -6.42 -7.79
CA SER A 105 10.40 -5.50 -8.10
C SER A 105 9.79 -4.92 -6.83
N ILE A 106 9.36 -3.66 -6.95
CA ILE A 106 8.60 -2.95 -5.94
C ILE A 106 7.29 -2.48 -6.56
N GLN A 107 6.35 -2.10 -5.70
CA GLN A 107 5.12 -1.45 -6.13
C GLN A 107 4.94 -0.10 -5.45
N TYR A 108 4.44 0.84 -6.21
CA TYR A 108 4.02 2.15 -5.72
C TYR A 108 2.51 2.21 -5.60
N ILE A 109 2.01 2.70 -4.49
CA ILE A 109 0.57 2.88 -4.27
C ILE A 109 0.27 4.32 -3.87
N GLY A 110 -0.87 4.84 -4.31
CA GLY A 110 -1.29 6.21 -4.02
C GLY A 110 -2.80 6.35 -3.76
N PRO A 111 -3.28 7.55 -3.43
CA PRO A 111 -4.70 7.79 -3.14
C PRO A 111 -5.64 7.46 -4.29
N HIS A 112 -5.17 7.65 -5.53
CA HIS A 112 -5.92 7.43 -6.78
C HIS A 112 -5.17 6.48 -7.73
N VAL A 113 -4.25 5.70 -7.18
CA VAL A 113 -3.46 4.71 -7.92
C VAL A 113 -3.46 3.42 -7.08
N PRO A 114 -4.18 2.36 -7.50
CA PRO A 114 -4.19 1.09 -6.77
C PRO A 114 -2.76 0.59 -6.55
N PHE A 115 -2.02 0.37 -7.63
CA PHE A 115 -0.58 0.10 -7.62
C PHE A 115 0.05 0.39 -8.99
N ILE A 116 1.39 0.51 -9.00
CA ILE A 116 2.24 0.54 -10.20
C ILE A 116 3.42 -0.37 -9.92
N ASP A 117 3.64 -1.38 -10.76
CA ASP A 117 4.83 -2.23 -10.69
C ASP A 117 6.07 -1.52 -11.25
N ASP A 118 7.21 -1.72 -10.58
CA ASP A 118 8.49 -1.20 -11.02
C ASP A 118 9.63 -2.17 -10.73
N SER A 119 10.36 -2.52 -11.79
CA SER A 119 11.59 -3.31 -11.76
C SER A 119 12.76 -2.58 -12.44
N GLY A 120 12.57 -1.34 -12.90
CA GLY A 120 13.53 -0.55 -13.67
C GLY A 120 14.09 0.65 -12.90
N PHE A 121 13.78 0.76 -11.61
CA PHE A 121 14.27 1.85 -10.77
C PHE A 121 15.77 1.74 -10.48
N VAL A 122 16.41 2.90 -10.31
CA VAL A 122 17.80 3.04 -9.85
C VAL A 122 17.81 3.69 -8.47
N ILE A 123 18.64 3.19 -7.57
CA ILE A 123 18.76 3.69 -6.20
C ILE A 123 20.03 4.54 -6.08
N PHE A 124 19.91 5.73 -5.50
CA PHE A 124 21.04 6.59 -5.15
C PHE A 124 21.10 6.80 -3.63
N ASN A 125 22.32 6.87 -3.10
CA ASN A 125 22.56 7.22 -1.70
C ASN A 125 22.53 8.75 -1.47
N GLU A 126 22.80 9.19 -0.24
CA GLU A 126 22.82 10.61 0.14
C GLU A 126 23.87 11.45 -0.60
N LYS A 127 24.92 10.80 -1.12
CA LYS A 127 25.98 11.44 -1.92
C LYS A 127 25.70 11.41 -3.42
N MET A 128 24.50 10.98 -3.82
CA MET A 128 24.11 10.82 -5.23
C MET A 128 24.92 9.77 -5.99
N GLU A 129 25.48 8.79 -5.28
CA GLU A 129 26.15 7.64 -5.88
C GLU A 129 25.14 6.49 -6.03
N GLU A 130 25.14 5.82 -7.18
CA GLU A 130 24.30 4.64 -7.40
C GLU A 130 24.65 3.54 -6.40
N THR A 131 23.63 2.84 -5.89
CA THR A 131 23.77 1.70 -5.00
C THR A 131 22.77 0.59 -5.33
N ASP A 132 23.10 -0.65 -4.93
CA ASP A 132 22.23 -1.80 -5.15
C ASP A 132 21.12 -1.93 -4.11
N LYS A 133 21.22 -1.20 -2.99
CA LYS A 133 20.33 -1.35 -1.84
C LYS A 133 19.95 -0.01 -1.24
N ALA A 134 18.67 0.15 -0.95
CA ALA A 134 18.18 1.17 -0.04
C ALA A 134 18.18 0.61 1.38
N LEU A 135 18.93 1.25 2.28
CA LEU A 135 19.07 0.83 3.68
C LEU A 135 18.08 1.57 4.59
N HIS A 136 17.50 0.86 5.54
CA HIS A 136 16.63 1.44 6.57
C HIS A 136 17.34 2.55 7.37
N GLY A 137 16.61 3.63 7.65
CA GLY A 137 17.10 4.74 8.47
C GLY A 137 18.14 5.62 7.77
N LYS A 138 18.34 5.44 6.47
CA LYS A 138 19.23 6.23 5.62
C LYS A 138 18.42 6.84 4.48
N ARG A 139 18.72 8.09 4.14
CA ARG A 139 18.03 8.77 3.05
C ARG A 139 18.52 8.20 1.72
N HIS A 140 17.58 7.90 0.84
CA HIS A 140 17.86 7.37 -0.49
C HIS A 140 16.96 8.08 -1.51
N PHE A 141 17.41 8.08 -2.75
CA PHE A 141 16.66 8.60 -3.88
C PHE A 141 16.40 7.50 -4.90
N LEU A 142 15.21 7.51 -5.51
CA LEU A 142 14.83 6.63 -6.59
C LEU A 142 14.71 7.42 -7.89
N LYS A 143 15.35 6.93 -8.95
CA LYS A 143 15.09 7.35 -10.31
C LYS A 143 14.25 6.29 -11.01
N THR A 144 13.13 6.68 -11.59
CA THR A 144 12.22 5.79 -12.31
C THR A 144 11.43 6.59 -13.37
N ASP A 145 10.88 5.89 -14.36
CA ASP A 145 9.93 6.45 -15.34
C ASP A 145 8.50 6.53 -14.78
N LYS A 146 8.23 5.94 -13.60
CA LYS A 146 6.90 5.96 -13.00
C LYS A 146 6.54 7.36 -12.46
N PRO A 147 5.29 7.80 -12.60
CA PRO A 147 4.85 9.14 -12.20
C PRO A 147 4.64 9.24 -10.68
N LEU A 148 5.74 9.19 -9.92
CA LEU A 148 5.70 9.23 -8.46
C LEU A 148 5.26 10.61 -7.94
N LYS A 149 4.57 10.61 -6.81
CA LYS A 149 4.16 11.82 -6.10
C LYS A 149 4.48 11.69 -4.61
N THR A 150 4.67 12.83 -3.95
CA THR A 150 4.77 12.88 -2.49
C THR A 150 3.63 12.10 -1.83
N GLY A 151 3.96 11.32 -0.80
CA GLY A 151 3.02 10.49 -0.06
C GLY A 151 2.73 9.14 -0.70
N PHE A 152 3.26 8.83 -1.90
CA PHE A 152 3.18 7.47 -2.44
C PHE A 152 3.89 6.50 -1.49
N ILE A 153 3.26 5.36 -1.26
CA ILE A 153 3.83 4.27 -0.47
C ILE A 153 4.56 3.32 -1.42
N ILE A 154 5.74 2.88 -1.00
CA ILE A 154 6.52 1.85 -1.66
C ILE A 154 6.34 0.55 -0.88
N ARG A 155 5.98 -0.53 -1.56
CA ARG A 155 5.87 -1.85 -0.97
C ARG A 155 6.60 -2.89 -1.81
N GLY A 156 6.92 -4.02 -1.19
CA GLY A 156 7.50 -5.17 -1.86
C GLY A 156 6.81 -6.45 -1.40
N ARG A 157 6.78 -7.46 -2.27
CA ARG A 157 6.25 -8.77 -1.92
C ARG A 157 7.07 -9.39 -0.78
N LEU A 158 6.38 -10.02 0.15
CA LEU A 158 6.96 -11.02 1.05
C LEU A 158 7.28 -12.25 0.19
N ASN A 159 8.46 -12.84 0.40
CA ASN A 159 8.92 -13.99 -0.39
C ASN A 159 7.92 -15.15 -0.33
#